data_AF-A0A832CME3-F1
#
_entry.id   AF-A0A832CME3-F1
#
_cell.length_a   1.000
_cell.length_b   1.000
_cell.length_c   1.000
_cell.angle_alpha   90.00
_cell.angle_beta   90.00
_cell.angle_gamma   90.00
#
_symmetry.space_group_name_H-M   'P 1'
#
loop_
_entity.id
_entity.type
_entity.pdbx_description
1 polymer ?
#
loop_
_entity_poly.entity_id
_entity_poly.type
_entity_poly.pdbx_seq_one_letter_code
_entity_poly.pdbx_strand_id
1 'polypeptide(L)'
;MLKTGRGSPAGLLIYHDTRLPQQYRGLLYYPDVFRKVARAYTVAPDGATFKITHEFEFFKSDDPLFRPCQMVTGPDGAIYVCDWRTNSGGAGKLSGDGQHGRIYRITWAGTKDQPGLPRRGMDSWAKVQQLPDWIQTLQDLLLKMCQNGEYFEF
;
A
#
# COMPACT_ATOMS: atom_id res chain seq x y z
N MET A 1 -4.81 14.62 16.03
CA MET A 1 -4.34 13.22 16.04
C MET A 1 -5.54 12.28 15.92
N LEU A 2 -5.59 11.44 14.86
CA LEU A 2 -6.67 10.46 14.68
C LEU A 2 -6.57 9.37 15.75
N LYS A 3 -7.66 9.13 16.49
CA LYS A 3 -7.75 7.98 17.39
C LYS A 3 -8.21 6.76 16.60
N THR A 4 -7.27 5.87 16.28
CA THR A 4 -7.58 4.64 15.53
C THR A 4 -8.19 3.53 16.41
N GLY A 5 -8.37 3.74 17.72
CA GLY A 5 -8.99 2.79 18.66
C GLY A 5 -8.16 1.52 18.92
N ARG A 6 -8.78 0.46 19.45
CA ARG A 6 -8.13 -0.85 19.67
C ARG A 6 -7.87 -1.56 18.33
N GLY A 7 -6.67 -1.37 17.78
CA GLY A 7 -6.14 -2.07 16.61
C GLY A 7 -4.74 -2.60 16.85
N SER A 8 -4.20 -3.32 15.87
CA SER A 8 -2.81 -3.76 15.88
C SER A 8 -2.18 -3.49 14.52
N PRO A 9 -1.87 -2.22 14.22
CA PRO A 9 -1.09 -1.91 13.03
C PRO A 9 0.31 -2.47 13.11
N ALA A 10 0.80 -2.97 11.98
CA ALA A 10 2.15 -3.52 11.90
C ALA A 10 2.99 -2.90 10.76
N GLY A 11 2.34 -2.44 9.68
CA GLY A 11 3.00 -1.88 8.50
C GLY A 11 2.39 -0.56 8.03
N LEU A 12 3.01 0.04 7.02
CA LEU A 12 2.54 1.26 6.37
C LEU A 12 3.08 1.31 4.94
N LEU A 13 2.25 1.77 4.02
CA LEU A 13 2.64 2.01 2.63
C LEU A 13 2.10 3.35 2.17
N ILE A 14 2.94 4.20 1.57
CA ILE A 14 2.44 5.30 0.73
C ILE A 14 2.64 4.87 -0.72
N TYR A 15 1.55 4.77 -1.47
CA TYR A 15 1.60 4.22 -2.83
C TYR A 15 1.76 5.32 -3.88
N HIS A 16 2.90 5.35 -4.57
CA HIS A 16 3.23 6.36 -5.60
C HIS A 16 3.32 5.80 -7.02
N ASP A 17 2.95 4.55 -7.25
CA ASP A 17 2.99 3.98 -8.59
C ASP A 17 1.75 4.33 -9.42
N THR A 18 1.80 4.09 -10.73
CA THR A 18 0.75 4.45 -11.68
C THR A 18 -0.14 3.27 -12.09
N ARG A 19 0.06 2.07 -11.51
CA ARG A 19 -0.73 0.86 -11.83
C ARG A 19 -2.01 0.67 -11.00
N LEU A 20 -2.36 1.67 -10.20
CA LEU A 20 -3.70 1.86 -9.65
C LEU A 20 -4.23 3.22 -10.15
N PRO A 21 -5.57 3.41 -10.26
CA PRO A 21 -6.17 4.70 -10.58
C PRO A 21 -5.77 5.84 -9.64
N GLN A 22 -5.90 7.08 -10.10
CA GLN A 22 -5.44 8.28 -9.39
C GLN A 22 -5.97 8.37 -7.95
N GLN A 23 -7.22 7.98 -7.71
CA GLN A 23 -7.85 8.02 -6.39
C GLN A 23 -7.19 7.10 -5.34
N TYR A 24 -6.30 6.19 -5.75
CA TYR A 24 -5.56 5.28 -4.88
C TYR A 24 -4.07 5.65 -4.74
N ARG A 25 -3.63 6.73 -5.40
CA ARG A 25 -2.23 7.19 -5.38
C ARG A 25 -2.03 8.26 -4.31
N GLY A 26 -0.83 8.29 -3.74
CA GLY A 26 -0.45 9.22 -2.66
C GLY A 26 -1.14 8.94 -1.32
N LEU A 27 -1.97 7.89 -1.22
CA LEU A 27 -2.65 7.51 0.02
C LEU A 27 -1.70 6.77 0.95
N LEU A 28 -1.88 7.00 2.25
CA LEU A 28 -1.27 6.22 3.32
C LEU A 28 -2.14 4.99 3.60
N TYR A 29 -1.64 3.81 3.25
CA TYR A 29 -2.23 2.52 3.52
C TYR A 29 -1.74 1.94 4.84
N TYR A 30 -2.69 1.38 5.59
CA TYR A 30 -2.51 0.99 6.97
C TYR A 30 -3.17 -0.38 7.22
N PRO A 31 -2.38 -1.48 7.15
CA PRO A 31 -2.85 -2.81 7.50
C PRO A 31 -3.06 -2.92 9.02
N ASP A 32 -4.28 -3.28 9.43
CA ASP A 32 -4.66 -3.50 10.83
C ASP A 32 -4.92 -4.98 11.08
N VAL A 33 -3.96 -5.63 11.72
CA VAL A 33 -3.94 -7.07 11.99
C VAL A 33 -5.13 -7.50 12.84
N PHE A 34 -5.46 -6.71 13.87
CA PHE A 34 -6.54 -7.05 14.80
C PHE A 34 -7.91 -6.90 14.15
N ARG A 35 -8.09 -5.83 13.36
CA ARG A 35 -9.36 -5.54 12.67
C ARG A 35 -9.54 -6.28 11.33
N LYS A 36 -8.48 -6.91 10.81
CA LYS A 36 -8.51 -7.71 9.57
C LYS A 36 -8.89 -6.85 8.35
N VAL A 37 -8.41 -5.62 8.33
CA VAL A 37 -8.71 -4.60 7.32
C VAL A 37 -7.42 -3.88 6.93
N ALA A 38 -7.33 -3.40 5.70
CA ALA A 38 -6.42 -2.32 5.36
C ALA A 38 -7.23 -1.04 5.16
N ARG A 39 -6.84 0.02 5.87
CA ARG A 39 -7.41 1.35 5.71
C ARG A 39 -6.51 2.19 4.81
N ALA A 40 -7.10 3.15 4.13
CA ALA A 40 -6.37 4.15 3.36
C ALA A 40 -6.75 5.55 3.87
N TYR A 41 -5.76 6.44 3.93
CA TYR A 41 -5.92 7.79 4.43
C TYR A 41 -5.36 8.82 3.46
N THR A 42 -6.11 9.90 3.28
CA THR A 42 -5.56 11.15 2.75
C THR A 42 -5.01 11.96 3.92
N VAL A 43 -3.76 12.39 3.81
CA VAL A 43 -3.08 13.21 4.82
C VAL A 43 -2.82 14.61 4.26
N ALA A 44 -2.84 15.63 5.11
CA ALA A 44 -2.48 17.00 4.76
C ALA A 44 -1.56 17.59 5.83
N PRO A 45 -0.62 18.47 5.46
CA PRO A 45 0.20 19.21 6.42
C PRO A 45 -0.65 19.98 7.44
N ASP A 46 -0.17 20.04 8.68
CA ASP A 46 -0.78 20.76 9.79
C ASP A 46 0.32 21.28 10.73
N GLY A 47 0.91 22.43 10.37
CA GLY A 47 2.09 22.95 11.05
C GLY A 47 3.26 21.97 10.99
N ALA A 48 3.80 21.58 12.15
CA ALA A 48 4.87 20.58 12.25
C ALA A 48 4.36 19.12 12.27
N THR A 49 3.07 18.89 11.98
CA THR A 49 2.45 17.56 11.96
C THR A 49 1.57 17.36 10.73
N PHE A 50 0.78 16.28 10.71
CA PHE A 50 -0.17 15.96 9.67
C PHE A 50 -1.55 15.69 10.26
N LYS A 51 -2.59 16.08 9.52
CA LYS A 51 -3.98 15.71 9.79
C LYS A 51 -4.51 14.78 8.72
N ILE A 52 -5.40 13.88 9.10
CA ILE A 52 -6.13 13.01 8.18
C ILE A 52 -7.37 13.76 7.72
N THR A 53 -7.52 13.93 6.41
CA THR A 53 -8.65 14.65 5.78
C THR A 53 -9.71 13.71 5.24
N HIS A 54 -9.35 12.45 4.96
CA HIS A 54 -10.25 11.42 4.49
C HIS A 54 -9.76 10.03 4.91
N GLU A 55 -10.68 9.11 5.22
CA GLU A 55 -10.37 7.70 5.47
C GLU A 55 -11.41 6.79 4.82
N PHE A 56 -10.98 5.61 4.38
CA PHE A 56 -11.88 4.52 3.99
C PHE A 56 -11.22 3.14 4.18
N GLU A 57 -12.05 2.09 4.23
CA GLU A 57 -11.57 0.71 4.20
C GLU A 57 -11.19 0.35 2.77
N PHE A 58 -9.90 0.15 2.51
CA PHE A 58 -9.39 -0.21 1.19
C PHE A 58 -9.74 -1.67 0.83
N PHE A 59 -9.53 -2.59 1.77
CA PHE A 59 -10.07 -3.94 1.68
C PHE A 59 -10.26 -4.54 3.07
N LYS A 60 -11.14 -5.55 3.15
CA LYS A 60 -11.34 -6.40 4.32
C LYS A 60 -11.54 -7.85 3.89
N SER A 61 -11.41 -8.78 4.83
CA SER A 61 -11.71 -10.19 4.61
C SER A 61 -12.59 -10.72 5.73
N ASP A 62 -13.54 -11.58 5.36
CA ASP A 62 -14.36 -12.34 6.31
C ASP A 62 -13.63 -13.58 6.85
N ASP A 63 -12.45 -13.91 6.29
CA ASP A 63 -11.64 -15.00 6.82
C ASP A 63 -11.21 -14.69 8.26
N PRO A 64 -11.60 -15.52 9.25
CA PRO A 64 -11.31 -15.26 10.66
C PRO A 64 -9.81 -15.22 10.97
N LEU A 65 -8.98 -15.78 10.10
CA LEU A 65 -7.53 -15.92 10.22
C LEU A 65 -6.79 -14.88 9.36
N PHE A 66 -7.48 -13.95 8.71
CA PHE A 66 -6.85 -12.87 7.96
C PHE A 66 -6.20 -11.84 8.88
N ARG A 67 -4.91 -11.57 8.65
CA ARG A 67 -4.02 -10.76 9.48
C ARG A 67 -3.06 -9.99 8.57
N PRO A 68 -3.53 -8.97 7.84
CA PRO A 68 -2.64 -8.17 6.99
C PRO A 68 -1.65 -7.43 7.90
N CYS A 69 -0.35 -7.71 7.74
CA CYS A 69 0.68 -7.15 8.62
C CYS A 69 1.62 -6.18 7.90
N GLN A 70 1.82 -6.34 6.59
CA GLN A 70 2.67 -5.44 5.81
C GLN A 70 2.14 -5.26 4.40
N MET A 71 2.36 -4.06 3.86
CA MET A 71 2.02 -3.72 2.48
C MET A 71 3.23 -3.11 1.78
N VAL A 72 3.51 -3.50 0.53
CA VAL A 72 4.61 -2.94 -0.27
C VAL A 72 4.20 -2.81 -1.73
N THR A 73 4.76 -1.84 -2.44
CA THR A 73 4.65 -1.78 -3.91
C THR A 73 5.58 -2.80 -4.54
N GLY A 74 5.10 -3.59 -5.49
CA GLY A 74 5.92 -4.52 -6.27
C GLY A 74 6.46 -3.93 -7.58
N PRO A 75 7.39 -4.62 -8.25
CA PRO A 75 8.00 -4.15 -9.50
C PRO A 75 7.01 -4.00 -10.66
N ASP A 76 5.96 -4.80 -10.66
CA ASP A 76 4.86 -4.72 -11.63
C ASP A 76 3.90 -3.55 -11.38
N GLY A 77 4.07 -2.83 -10.26
CA GLY A 77 3.22 -1.74 -9.78
C GLY A 77 2.03 -2.19 -8.94
N ALA A 78 1.88 -3.48 -8.64
CA ALA A 78 0.83 -3.95 -7.73
C ALA A 78 1.13 -3.62 -6.26
N ILE A 79 0.11 -3.61 -5.42
CA ILE A 79 0.28 -3.61 -3.96
C ILE A 79 0.33 -5.06 -3.49
N TYR A 80 1.41 -5.45 -2.82
CA TYR A 80 1.57 -6.75 -2.20
C TYR A 80 1.26 -6.65 -0.71
N VAL A 81 0.47 -7.58 -0.20
CA VAL A 81 0.09 -7.64 1.22
C VAL A 81 0.58 -8.95 1.80
N CYS A 82 1.41 -8.86 2.84
CA CYS A 82 1.77 -10.01 3.66
C CYS A 82 0.66 -10.26 4.69
N ASP A 83 0.14 -11.48 4.71
CA ASP A 83 -0.87 -11.95 5.64
C ASP A 83 -0.27 -12.99 6.59
N TRP A 84 -0.16 -12.60 7.86
CA TRP A 84 0.49 -13.37 8.89
C TRP A 84 -0.41 -14.48 9.44
N ARG A 85 -0.20 -15.69 8.94
CA ARG A 85 -1.04 -16.87 9.24
C ARG A 85 -0.40 -17.77 10.30
N THR A 86 -0.24 -17.23 11.50
CA THR A 86 0.44 -17.92 12.61
C THR A 86 -0.53 -18.45 13.67
N ASN A 87 -0.08 -19.47 14.40
CA ASN A 87 -0.69 -19.95 15.65
C ASN A 87 -0.43 -19.01 16.84
N SER A 88 0.48 -18.05 16.70
CA SER A 88 0.79 -17.01 17.67
C SER A 88 -0.17 -15.83 17.52
N GLY A 89 -1.34 -15.94 18.15
CA GLY A 89 -2.13 -14.77 18.47
C GLY A 89 -1.59 -14.19 19.76
N GLY A 90 -1.10 -12.95 19.77
CA GLY A 90 -0.89 -12.16 21.00
C GLY A 90 -2.16 -11.98 21.88
N ALA A 91 -3.20 -12.79 21.66
CA ALA A 91 -4.49 -12.87 22.34
C ALA A 91 -4.93 -14.35 22.60
N GLY A 92 -4.05 -15.35 22.54
CA GLY A 92 -4.30 -16.69 23.08
C GLY A 92 -5.19 -17.64 22.27
N LYS A 93 -5.46 -17.38 20.98
CA LYS A 93 -6.13 -18.34 20.07
C LYS A 93 -5.39 -18.50 18.74
N LEU A 94 -5.29 -19.75 18.29
CA LEU A 94 -4.68 -20.17 17.03
C LEU A 94 -5.31 -19.40 15.86
N SER A 95 -4.48 -18.71 15.06
CA SER A 95 -4.92 -17.85 13.95
C SER A 95 -4.40 -18.30 12.57
N GLY A 96 -4.03 -19.58 12.42
CA GLY A 96 -3.52 -20.18 11.17
C GLY A 96 -3.27 -21.67 11.30
N ASP A 97 -2.88 -22.33 10.20
CA ASP A 97 -2.43 -23.73 10.22
C ASP A 97 -0.98 -23.89 10.72
N GLY A 98 -0.29 -22.76 10.95
CA GLY A 98 1.09 -22.73 11.41
C GLY A 98 2.12 -23.19 10.36
N GLN A 99 1.68 -23.42 9.13
CA GLN A 99 2.49 -24.02 8.07
C GLN A 99 2.57 -23.13 6.83
N HIS A 100 1.51 -22.40 6.50
CA HIS A 100 1.42 -21.60 5.28
C HIS A 100 1.18 -20.12 5.59
N GLY A 101 2.00 -19.25 5.00
CA GLY A 101 1.72 -17.82 4.88
C GLY A 101 0.83 -17.52 3.66
N ARG A 102 0.33 -16.29 3.57
CA ARG A 102 -0.32 -15.80 2.34
C ARG A 102 0.27 -14.46 1.92
N ILE A 103 0.45 -14.29 0.61
CA ILE A 103 0.78 -13.01 0.00
C ILE A 103 -0.34 -12.69 -0.99
N TYR A 104 -1.03 -11.58 -0.77
CA TYR A 104 -2.00 -11.06 -1.74
C TYR A 104 -1.28 -10.10 -2.68
N ARG A 105 -1.70 -10.10 -3.95
CA ARG A 105 -1.25 -9.15 -4.97
C ARG A 105 -2.47 -8.40 -5.49
N ILE A 106 -2.58 -7.13 -5.16
CA ILE A 106 -3.71 -6.26 -5.49
C ILE A 106 -3.39 -5.52 -6.77
N THR A 107 -4.31 -5.64 -7.75
CA THR A 107 -4.17 -5.04 -9.08
C THR A 107 -5.49 -4.40 -9.48
N TRP A 108 -5.44 -3.39 -10.35
CA TRP A 108 -6.65 -2.78 -10.91
C TRP A 108 -7.17 -3.60 -12.10
N ALA A 109 -8.23 -4.37 -11.87
CA ALA A 109 -8.90 -5.15 -12.92
C ALA A 109 -9.83 -4.30 -13.82
N GLY A 110 -10.14 -3.07 -13.41
CA GLY A 110 -11.10 -2.21 -14.09
C GLY A 110 -12.48 -2.20 -13.46
N THR A 111 -13.27 -1.20 -13.82
CA THR A 111 -14.70 -1.08 -13.60
C THR A 111 -15.39 -0.85 -14.95
N LYS A 112 -16.71 -0.65 -14.93
CA LYS A 112 -17.48 -0.26 -16.12
C LYS A 112 -16.94 1.01 -16.78
N ASP A 113 -16.51 1.98 -15.98
CA ASP A 113 -16.15 3.32 -16.46
C ASP A 113 -14.63 3.56 -16.54
N GLN A 114 -13.82 2.70 -15.91
CA GLN A 114 -12.36 2.80 -15.91
C GLN A 114 -11.74 1.44 -16.24
N PRO A 115 -11.08 1.25 -17.39
CA PRO A 115 -10.52 -0.04 -17.75
C PRO A 115 -9.41 -0.50 -16.81
N GLY A 116 -9.13 -1.81 -16.82
CA GLY A 116 -7.99 -2.38 -16.10
C GLY A 116 -6.68 -1.77 -16.55
N LEU A 117 -5.75 -1.59 -15.60
CA LEU A 117 -4.43 -1.03 -15.90
C LEU A 117 -3.44 -2.18 -16.13
N PRO A 118 -2.71 -2.19 -17.26
CA PRO A 118 -1.77 -3.26 -17.53
C PRO A 118 -0.62 -3.19 -16.53
N ARG A 119 -0.22 -4.35 -16.01
CA ARG A 119 0.93 -4.49 -15.11
C ARG A 119 2.23 -4.33 -15.87
N ARG A 120 3.28 -3.86 -15.20
CA ARG A 120 4.63 -3.94 -15.74
C ARG A 120 5.21 -5.35 -15.60
N GLY A 121 6.32 -5.61 -16.28
CA GLY A 121 7.08 -6.85 -16.10
C GLY A 121 7.63 -6.99 -14.67
N MET A 122 7.77 -8.21 -14.17
CA MET A 122 8.35 -8.47 -12.84
C MET A 122 9.83 -8.03 -12.77
N ASP A 123 10.48 -7.88 -13.91
CA ASP A 123 11.84 -7.41 -14.10
C ASP A 123 11.96 -5.88 -14.20
N SER A 124 10.87 -5.13 -14.01
CA SER A 124 10.87 -3.67 -14.21
C SER A 124 11.90 -2.94 -13.35
N TRP A 125 12.08 -3.34 -12.09
CA TRP A 125 13.11 -2.73 -11.24
C TRP A 125 14.53 -3.08 -11.67
N ALA A 126 14.76 -4.28 -12.21
CA ALA A 126 16.07 -4.64 -12.75
C ALA A 126 16.40 -3.83 -14.01
N LYS A 127 15.39 -3.51 -14.84
CA LYS A 127 15.53 -2.66 -16.02
C LYS A 127 15.87 -1.20 -15.67
N VAL A 128 15.38 -0.69 -14.53
CA VAL A 128 15.73 0.68 -14.06
C VAL A 128 17.23 0.83 -13.84
N GLN A 129 17.91 -0.20 -13.32
CA GLN A 129 19.36 -0.17 -13.09
C GLN A 129 20.19 -0.12 -14.39
N GLN A 130 19.58 -0.46 -15.52
CA GLN A 130 20.24 -0.52 -16.83
C GLN A 130 20.07 0.77 -17.63
N LEU A 131 19.32 1.75 -17.11
CA LEU A 131 19.15 3.04 -17.78
C LEU A 131 20.48 3.82 -17.72
N PRO A 132 20.96 4.38 -18.85
CA PRO A 132 22.09 5.31 -18.86
C PRO A 132 21.75 6.46 -17.91
N ASP A 133 22.62 6.74 -16.95
CA ASP A 133 22.39 7.73 -15.89
C ASP A 133 21.09 7.53 -15.12
N TRP A 134 20.83 6.30 -14.66
CA TRP A 134 19.66 5.97 -13.83
C TRP A 134 19.51 6.88 -12.60
N ILE A 135 20.61 7.41 -12.05
CA ILE A 135 20.59 8.41 -10.97
C ILE A 135 19.98 9.73 -11.45
N GLN A 136 20.44 10.24 -12.60
CA GLN A 136 19.91 11.47 -13.20
C GLN A 136 18.47 11.29 -13.65
N THR A 137 18.14 10.13 -14.24
CA THR A 137 16.78 9.81 -14.68
C THR A 137 15.82 9.69 -13.49
N LEU A 138 16.25 9.12 -12.35
CA LEU A 138 15.46 9.12 -11.12
C LEU A 138 15.31 10.52 -10.54
N GLN A 139 16.36 11.32 -10.52
CA GLN A 139 16.29 12.71 -10.08
C GLN A 139 15.34 13.52 -10.96
N ASP A 140 15.40 13.36 -12.29
CA ASP A 140 14.55 14.04 -13.25
C ASP A 140 13.09 13.55 -13.18
N LEU A 141 12.85 12.26 -12.93
CA LEU A 141 11.52 11.72 -12.66
C LEU A 141 10.96 12.27 -11.36
N LEU A 142 11.75 12.28 -10.28
CA LEU A 142 11.36 12.86 -8.99
C LEU A 142 11.09 14.37 -9.13
N LEU A 143 11.94 15.11 -9.85
CA LEU A 143 11.78 16.53 -10.14
C LEU A 143 10.52 16.80 -10.97
N LYS A 144 10.24 16.00 -12.00
CA LYS A 144 9.01 16.13 -12.80
C LYS A 144 7.77 15.83 -11.98
N MET A 145 7.81 14.82 -11.11
CA MET A 145 6.70 14.51 -10.21
C MET A 145 6.50 15.64 -9.17
N CYS A 146 7.57 16.28 -8.69
CA CYS A 146 7.48 17.49 -7.87
C CYS A 146 6.89 18.68 -8.63
N GLN A 147 7.34 18.93 -9.86
CA GLN A 147 6.90 20.07 -10.69
C GLN A 147 5.44 19.95 -11.16
N ASN A 148 4.94 18.73 -11.35
CA ASN A 148 3.55 18.48 -11.76
C ASN A 148 2.56 18.49 -10.58
N GLY A 149 3.01 18.79 -9.35
CA GLY A 149 2.15 18.79 -8.16
C GLY A 149 1.61 17.40 -7.80
N GLU A 150 2.27 16.32 -8.26
CA GLU A 150 1.88 14.93 -7.97
C GLU A 150 2.38 14.45 -6.59
N TYR A 151 3.08 15.31 -5.86
CA TYR A 151 3.35 15.19 -4.43
C TYR A 151 2.81 16.41 -3.70
N PHE A 152 2.42 16.21 -2.44
CA PHE A 152 2.20 17.31 -1.49
C PHE A 152 3.46 18.17 -1.44
N GLU A 153 3.32 19.47 -1.71
CA GLU A 153 4.34 20.45 -1.31
C GLU A 153 4.51 20.36 0.21
N PHE A 154 5.77 20.27 0.67
CA PHE A 154 6.13 20.20 2.09
C PHE A 154 5.90 21.54 2.79
#